data_AF-A0A1F7AC95-F1
#
_entry.id   AF-A0A1F7AC95-F1
#
_cell.length_a   1.000
_cell.length_b   1.000
_cell.length_c   1.000
_cell.angle_alpha   90.00
_cell.angle_beta   90.00
_cell.angle_gamma   90.00
#
_symmetry.space_group_name_H-M   'P 1'
#
loop_
_entity.id
_entity.type
_entity.pdbx_description
1 polymer ?
#
loop_
_entity_poly.entity_id
_entity_poly.type
_entity_poly.pdbx_seq_one_letter_code
_entity_poly.pdbx_strand_id
1 'polypeptide(L)'
;MELVDEPGNFNILVMGKHGSNVDTMIFTNINSETREVTMLSIPRDLFYKGRKINSVYAEYGIEEQVRWVEDIVGYKIHNYILIDMYVFRDIVDLMGGVDITLEEDLVDPTYKTCDEDGCSTLYYAAGEHHLNGTEALRIARSRHTTSDYSRAERQQLILEGIKKKAMGLGIGDADTLLSLISTVLESTETDIDTDDAIRYYFRYQNFELNRGYVLSSANVLDAVPVAVAYITSHPIKTCLDETKPETCTDSFAIDTLMPAGGNWGLIRDYVAQILAGE
;
A
#
# COMPACT_ATOMS: atom_id res chain seq x y z
N MET A 1 2.37 16.12 -18.72
CA MET A 1 1.53 16.76 -17.68
C MET A 1 2.47 17.23 -16.60
N GLU A 2 2.25 18.41 -16.05
CA GLU A 2 3.07 18.93 -14.95
C GLU A 2 2.58 18.34 -13.63
N LEU A 3 3.48 17.78 -12.83
CA LEU A 3 3.16 17.23 -11.52
C LEU A 3 3.04 18.36 -10.51
N VAL A 4 2.13 18.22 -9.56
CA VAL A 4 2.03 19.16 -8.44
C VAL A 4 3.19 18.91 -7.47
N ASP A 5 3.95 19.99 -7.19
CA ASP A 5 5.09 20.04 -6.28
C ASP A 5 5.01 21.36 -5.48
N GLU A 6 4.23 21.34 -4.40
CA GLU A 6 3.94 22.53 -3.59
C GLU A 6 4.96 22.70 -2.45
N PRO A 7 5.46 23.93 -2.20
CA PRO A 7 6.33 24.19 -1.06
C PRO A 7 5.66 23.79 0.26
N GLY A 8 6.36 23.03 1.10
CA GLY A 8 5.84 22.57 2.39
C GLY A 8 5.16 21.21 2.36
N ASN A 9 4.84 20.70 1.16
CA ASN A 9 4.41 19.32 0.93
C ASN A 9 5.61 18.44 0.59
N PHE A 10 5.66 17.26 1.20
CA PHE A 10 6.69 16.27 0.95
C PHE A 10 6.04 14.89 0.83
N ASN A 11 6.31 14.19 -0.27
CA ASN A 11 5.60 12.98 -0.64
C ASN A 11 6.54 11.77 -0.64
N ILE A 12 6.18 10.72 0.10
CA ILE A 12 6.88 9.45 0.15
C ILE A 12 5.98 8.36 -0.42
N LEU A 13 6.50 7.53 -1.33
CA LEU A 13 5.82 6.32 -1.78
C LEU A 13 6.29 5.11 -0.96
N VAL A 14 5.41 4.56 -0.13
CA VAL A 14 5.69 3.34 0.65
C VAL A 14 5.14 2.12 -0.11
N MET A 15 6.01 1.17 -0.38
CA MET A 15 5.71 -0.02 -1.18
C MET A 15 6.10 -1.31 -0.46
N GLY A 16 5.25 -2.32 -0.63
CA GLY A 16 5.48 -3.67 -0.14
C GLY A 16 5.46 -4.67 -1.29
N LYS A 17 6.51 -5.48 -1.44
CA LYS A 17 6.59 -6.52 -2.47
C LYS A 17 6.49 -7.94 -1.89
N HIS A 18 5.90 -8.81 -2.71
CA HIS A 18 5.93 -10.26 -2.51
C HIS A 18 6.48 -10.92 -3.78
N GLY A 19 7.68 -11.49 -3.69
CA GLY A 19 8.41 -11.92 -4.88
C GLY A 19 8.81 -10.72 -5.73
N SER A 20 8.36 -10.71 -6.98
CA SER A 20 8.65 -9.62 -7.94
C SER A 20 7.57 -8.53 -7.97
N ASN A 21 6.36 -8.78 -7.48
CA ASN A 21 5.24 -7.85 -7.61
C ASN A 21 5.10 -6.96 -6.37
N VAL A 22 4.70 -5.70 -6.59
CA VAL A 22 4.43 -4.71 -5.56
C VAL A 22 2.95 -4.73 -5.21
N ASP A 23 2.59 -5.52 -4.20
CA ASP A 23 1.19 -5.74 -3.81
C ASP A 23 0.63 -4.63 -2.90
N THR A 24 1.50 -3.81 -2.32
CA THR A 24 1.14 -2.64 -1.50
C THR A 24 1.78 -1.40 -2.08
N MET A 25 0.98 -0.35 -2.30
CA MET A 25 1.43 0.99 -2.67
C MET A 25 0.63 1.99 -1.84
N ILE A 26 1.33 2.81 -1.07
CA ILE A 26 0.74 3.84 -0.21
C ILE A 26 1.44 5.16 -0.54
N PHE A 27 0.70 6.05 -1.19
CA PHE A 27 1.12 7.43 -1.37
C PHE A 27 0.95 8.16 -0.04
N THR A 28 2.05 8.63 0.53
CA THR A 28 2.08 9.33 1.81
C THR A 28 2.47 10.77 1.59
N ASN A 29 1.53 11.68 1.82
CA ASN A 29 1.79 13.12 1.80
C ASN A 29 2.08 13.60 3.23
N ILE A 30 3.10 14.43 3.37
CA ILE A 30 3.48 15.08 4.62
C ILE A 30 3.32 16.58 4.40
N ASN A 31 2.33 17.19 5.07
CA ASN A 31 2.04 18.60 4.98
C ASN A 31 2.61 19.33 6.20
N SER A 32 3.63 20.17 5.96
CA SER A 32 4.32 20.90 7.03
C SER A 32 3.51 22.07 7.59
N GLU A 33 2.52 22.57 6.85
CA GLU A 33 1.65 23.67 7.28
C GLU A 33 0.55 23.17 8.22
N THR A 34 -0.14 22.09 7.83
CA THR A 34 -1.19 21.48 8.66
C THR A 34 -0.64 20.57 9.75
N ARG A 35 0.62 20.15 9.64
CA ARG A 35 1.29 19.17 10.51
C ARG A 35 0.62 17.79 10.46
N GLU A 36 0.24 17.38 9.27
CA GLU A 36 -0.44 16.11 9.02
C GLU A 36 0.38 15.22 8.09
N VAL A 37 0.21 13.91 8.27
CA VAL A 37 0.69 12.86 7.37
C VAL A 37 -0.53 12.11 6.86
N THR A 38 -0.80 12.20 5.56
CA THR A 38 -1.97 11.58 4.94
C THR A 38 -1.56 10.39 4.09
N MET A 39 -2.16 9.22 4.36
CA MET A 39 -1.88 7.97 3.64
C MET A 39 -3.02 7.59 2.71
N LEU A 40 -2.72 7.48 1.42
CA LEU A 40 -3.63 7.01 0.37
C LEU A 40 -3.12 5.69 -0.21
N SER A 41 -3.87 4.61 0.00
CA SER A 41 -3.56 3.32 -0.60
C SER A 41 -4.03 3.24 -2.06
N ILE A 42 -3.14 2.78 -2.93
CA ILE A 42 -3.37 2.55 -4.35
C ILE A 42 -3.52 1.04 -4.56
N PRO A 43 -4.64 0.55 -5.10
CA PRO A 43 -4.86 -0.88 -5.24
C PRO A 43 -3.98 -1.47 -6.33
N ARG A 44 -3.36 -2.59 -6.02
CA ARG A 44 -2.44 -3.34 -6.89
C ARG A 44 -3.02 -3.71 -8.27
N ASP A 45 -4.34 -3.84 -8.35
CA ASP A 45 -5.07 -4.27 -9.55
C ASP A 45 -5.49 -3.07 -10.43
N LEU A 46 -5.11 -1.84 -10.06
CA LEU A 46 -5.28 -0.66 -10.90
C LEU A 46 -4.56 -0.84 -12.24
N PHE A 47 -5.30 -0.71 -13.34
CA PHE A 47 -4.82 -0.94 -14.69
C PHE A 47 -4.48 0.38 -15.35
N TYR A 48 -3.20 0.54 -15.67
CA TYR A 48 -2.65 1.74 -16.25
C TYR A 48 -1.70 1.38 -17.40
N LYS A 49 -1.77 2.11 -18.51
CA LYS A 49 -0.91 1.90 -19.70
C LYS A 49 -0.79 0.42 -20.14
N GLY A 50 -1.91 -0.32 -20.08
CA GLY A 50 -1.98 -1.71 -20.55
C GLY A 50 -1.51 -2.77 -19.55
N ARG A 51 -1.31 -2.42 -18.27
CA ARG A 51 -0.79 -3.33 -17.25
C ARG A 51 -1.36 -3.03 -15.86
N LYS A 52 -1.42 -4.04 -14.99
CA LYS A 52 -1.65 -3.83 -13.55
C LYS A 52 -0.45 -3.15 -12.92
N ILE A 53 -0.70 -2.12 -12.13
CA ILE A 53 0.32 -1.27 -11.50
C ILE A 53 1.31 -2.07 -10.63
N ASN A 54 0.88 -3.20 -10.05
CA ASN A 54 1.72 -4.05 -9.19
C ASN A 54 2.84 -4.82 -9.90
N SER A 55 2.79 -4.89 -11.22
CA SER A 55 3.78 -5.61 -12.04
C SER A 55 4.77 -4.69 -12.73
N VAL A 56 4.64 -3.37 -12.54
CA VAL A 56 5.47 -2.36 -13.20
C VAL A 56 6.90 -2.44 -12.70
N TYR A 57 7.11 -2.53 -11.39
CA TYR A 57 8.44 -2.71 -10.79
C TYR A 57 9.15 -3.95 -11.36
N ALA A 58 8.46 -5.10 -11.43
CA ALA A 58 9.06 -6.34 -11.94
C ALA A 58 9.54 -6.23 -13.39
N GLU A 59 8.81 -5.48 -14.22
CA GLU A 59 9.06 -5.38 -15.66
C GLU A 59 10.02 -4.24 -16.00
N TYR A 60 9.82 -3.09 -15.35
CA TYR A 60 10.39 -1.81 -15.76
C TYR A 60 11.28 -1.16 -14.69
N GLY A 61 11.34 -1.75 -13.50
CA GLY A 61 12.13 -1.24 -12.38
C GLY A 61 11.45 -0.12 -11.60
N ILE A 62 12.17 0.36 -10.59
CA ILE A 62 11.67 1.28 -9.57
C ILE A 62 11.34 2.67 -10.10
N GLU A 63 12.14 3.20 -11.02
CA GLU A 63 11.92 4.52 -11.61
C GLU A 63 10.57 4.60 -12.34
N GLU A 64 10.23 3.57 -13.13
CA GLU A 64 8.94 3.51 -13.82
C GLU A 64 7.78 3.24 -12.86
N GLN A 65 7.99 2.44 -11.82
CA GLN A 65 6.99 2.23 -10.77
C GLN A 65 6.60 3.56 -10.11
N VAL A 66 7.60 4.36 -9.71
CA VAL A 66 7.39 5.69 -9.11
C VAL A 66 6.68 6.61 -10.11
N ARG A 67 7.19 6.72 -11.34
CA ARG A 67 6.63 7.59 -12.39
C ARG A 67 5.15 7.27 -12.69
N TRP A 68 4.78 5.99 -12.73
CA TRP A 68 3.39 5.61 -12.98
C TRP A 68 2.49 5.98 -11.82
N VAL A 69 2.97 5.86 -10.57
CA VAL A 69 2.23 6.34 -9.41
C VAL A 69 2.08 7.86 -9.46
N GLU A 70 3.14 8.62 -9.76
CA GLU A 70 3.07 10.08 -9.94
C GLU A 70 2.03 10.48 -11.00
N ASP A 71 2.03 9.81 -12.15
CA ASP A 71 1.07 10.06 -13.23
C ASP A 71 -0.39 9.84 -12.78
N ILE A 72 -0.62 8.83 -11.94
CA ILE A 72 -1.94 8.45 -11.43
C ILE A 72 -2.42 9.45 -10.39
N VAL A 73 -1.59 9.77 -9.39
CA VAL A 73 -1.98 10.65 -8.27
C VAL A 73 -1.90 12.13 -8.64
N GLY A 74 -1.07 12.50 -9.61
CA GLY A 74 -0.87 13.88 -10.06
C GLY A 74 0.15 14.69 -9.26
N TYR A 75 0.81 14.07 -8.29
CA TYR A 75 1.79 14.70 -7.39
C TYR A 75 3.16 14.06 -7.56
N LYS A 76 4.19 14.88 -7.42
CA LYS A 76 5.58 14.41 -7.44
C LYS A 76 5.89 13.60 -6.20
N ILE A 77 6.57 12.48 -6.37
CA ILE A 77 7.11 11.65 -5.28
C ILE A 77 8.56 12.08 -5.05
N HIS A 78 8.88 12.41 -3.81
CA HIS A 78 10.20 12.92 -3.43
C HIS A 78 11.15 11.80 -3.03
N ASN A 79 10.60 10.79 -2.35
CA ASN A 79 11.33 9.61 -1.91
C ASN A 79 10.42 8.38 -1.98
N TYR A 80 11.02 7.21 -2.00
CA TYR A 80 10.28 5.94 -1.92
C TYR A 80 10.94 4.97 -0.94
N ILE A 81 10.14 4.04 -0.43
CA ILE A 81 10.61 2.89 0.34
C ILE A 81 9.94 1.65 -0.24
N LEU A 82 10.74 0.67 -0.65
CA LEU A 82 10.28 -0.64 -1.09
C LEU A 82 10.78 -1.71 -0.12
N ILE A 83 9.83 -2.36 0.55
CA ILE A 83 10.08 -3.38 1.57
C ILE A 83 9.62 -4.75 1.07
N ASP A 84 10.45 -5.78 1.27
CA ASP A 84 10.02 -7.17 1.10
C ASP A 84 9.25 -7.66 2.34
N MET A 85 8.22 -8.47 2.14
CA MET A 85 7.41 -9.02 3.24
C MET A 85 8.22 -9.72 4.35
N TYR A 86 9.33 -10.38 4.01
CA TYR A 86 10.18 -11.03 5.03
C TYR A 86 10.96 -10.00 5.84
N VAL A 87 11.48 -8.97 5.17
CA VAL A 87 12.14 -7.83 5.82
C VAL A 87 11.17 -7.08 6.73
N PHE A 88 9.93 -6.88 6.29
CA PHE A 88 8.88 -6.27 7.11
C PHE A 88 8.68 -7.01 8.44
N ARG A 89 8.59 -8.35 8.40
CA ARG A 89 8.50 -9.17 9.61
C ARG A 89 9.70 -8.91 10.53
N ASP A 90 10.90 -8.97 9.98
CA ASP A 90 12.14 -8.86 10.74
C ASP A 90 12.30 -7.46 11.38
N ILE A 91 11.88 -6.41 10.68
CA ILE A 91 11.83 -5.04 11.23
C ILE A 91 10.87 -4.94 12.41
N VAL A 92 9.67 -5.51 12.30
CA VAL A 92 8.68 -5.50 13.40
C VAL A 92 9.21 -6.27 14.61
N ASP A 93 9.85 -7.42 14.39
CA ASP A 93 10.47 -8.20 15.47
C ASP A 93 11.64 -7.45 16.11
N LEU A 94 12.47 -6.76 15.32
CA LEU A 94 13.57 -5.94 15.80
C LEU A 94 13.11 -4.79 16.69
N MET A 95 11.94 -4.20 16.38
CA MET A 95 11.32 -3.18 17.22
C MET A 95 10.70 -3.75 18.50
N GLY A 96 10.69 -5.07 18.69
CA GLY A 96 10.02 -5.73 19.82
C GLY A 96 8.50 -5.68 19.70
N GLY A 97 7.99 -5.90 18.49
CA GLY A 97 6.56 -5.93 18.17
C GLY A 97 5.90 -4.55 18.05
N VAL A 98 4.66 -4.54 17.57
CA VAL A 98 3.85 -3.34 17.36
C VAL A 98 2.47 -3.49 17.97
N ASP A 99 1.96 -2.41 18.54
CA ASP A 99 0.64 -2.37 19.14
C ASP A 99 -0.37 -1.81 18.14
N ILE A 100 -1.49 -2.51 17.95
CA ILE A 100 -2.62 -2.07 17.13
C ILE A 100 -3.93 -2.22 17.89
N THR A 101 -4.97 -1.51 17.44
CA THR A 101 -6.34 -1.69 17.92
C THR A 101 -7.22 -2.09 16.75
N LEU A 102 -7.81 -3.28 16.82
CA LEU A 102 -8.82 -3.74 15.86
C LEU A 102 -10.19 -3.27 16.31
N GLU A 103 -10.90 -2.55 15.45
CA GLU A 103 -12.26 -2.05 15.75
C GLU A 103 -13.31 -3.17 15.68
N GLU A 104 -13.05 -4.20 14.88
CA GLU A 104 -13.93 -5.35 14.65
C GLU A 104 -13.14 -6.66 14.65
N ASP A 105 -13.84 -7.78 14.84
CA ASP A 105 -13.24 -9.11 14.73
C ASP A 105 -12.69 -9.33 13.31
N LEU A 106 -11.44 -9.77 13.22
CA LEU A 106 -10.80 -10.15 11.97
C LEU A 106 -10.82 -11.67 11.83
N VAL A 107 -11.54 -12.18 10.82
CA VAL A 107 -11.60 -13.62 10.52
C VAL A 107 -11.23 -13.86 9.07
N ASP A 108 -10.21 -14.66 8.77
CA ASP A 108 -9.91 -15.07 7.40
C ASP A 108 -9.99 -16.60 7.26
N PRO A 109 -11.11 -17.14 6.73
CA PRO A 109 -11.34 -18.58 6.56
C PRO A 109 -10.39 -19.23 5.53
N THR A 110 -9.72 -18.42 4.70
CA THR A 110 -8.81 -18.91 3.66
C THR A 110 -7.35 -18.86 4.07
N TYR A 111 -7.05 -18.06 5.10
CA TYR A 111 -5.71 -17.96 5.66
C TYR A 111 -5.53 -19.01 6.75
N LYS A 112 -4.84 -20.10 6.41
CA LYS A 112 -4.51 -21.16 7.37
C LYS A 112 -3.29 -20.77 8.20
N THR A 113 -3.45 -20.74 9.51
CA THR A 113 -2.37 -20.63 10.50
C THR A 113 -2.11 -22.01 11.08
N CYS A 114 -0.92 -22.54 10.88
CA CYS A 114 -0.52 -23.83 11.42
C CYS A 114 0.58 -23.62 12.43
N ASP A 115 0.27 -23.93 13.69
CA ASP A 115 1.21 -23.88 14.80
C ASP A 115 1.31 -25.30 15.42
N GLU A 116 2.01 -25.46 16.55
CA GLU A 116 2.26 -26.79 17.16
C GLU A 116 0.97 -27.54 17.53
N ASP A 117 -0.11 -26.81 17.84
CA ASP A 117 -1.41 -27.34 18.23
C ASP A 117 -2.34 -27.67 17.05
N GLY A 118 -1.87 -27.47 15.82
CA GLY A 118 -2.59 -27.78 14.58
C GLY A 118 -2.84 -26.57 13.68
N CYS A 119 -3.63 -26.78 12.63
CA CYS A 119 -4.00 -25.73 11.68
C CYS A 119 -5.39 -25.17 11.98
N SER A 120 -5.46 -23.87 12.22
CA SER A 120 -6.69 -23.10 12.34
C SER A 120 -6.80 -22.07 11.22
N THR A 121 -7.92 -21.36 11.18
CA THR A 121 -8.05 -20.18 10.34
C THR A 121 -7.61 -18.95 11.12
N LEU A 122 -7.13 -17.93 10.42
CA LEU A 122 -6.75 -16.67 11.04
C LEU A 122 -7.96 -16.03 11.71
N TYR A 123 -7.82 -15.76 13.02
CA TYR A 123 -8.83 -15.10 13.84
C TYR A 123 -8.15 -14.17 14.84
N TYR A 124 -8.59 -12.91 14.90
CA TYR A 124 -8.24 -11.95 15.94
C TYR A 124 -9.54 -11.26 16.39
N ALA A 125 -9.80 -11.21 17.69
CA ALA A 125 -10.96 -10.50 18.23
C ALA A 125 -10.77 -8.97 18.12
N ALA A 126 -11.85 -8.20 18.14
CA ALA A 126 -11.77 -6.75 18.33
C ALA A 126 -11.05 -6.41 19.65
N GLY A 127 -10.28 -5.32 19.65
CA GLY A 127 -9.52 -4.85 20.82
C GLY A 127 -8.05 -4.57 20.54
N GLU A 128 -7.28 -4.39 21.61
CA GLU A 128 -5.84 -4.12 21.55
C GLU A 128 -5.04 -5.41 21.38
N HIS A 129 -4.07 -5.37 20.46
CA HIS A 129 -3.17 -6.48 20.19
C HIS A 129 -1.73 -6.00 20.14
N HIS A 130 -0.84 -6.75 20.80
CA HIS A 130 0.59 -6.63 20.61
C HIS A 130 1.05 -7.70 19.63
N LEU A 131 1.54 -7.29 18.47
CA LEU A 131 1.86 -8.17 17.36
C LEU A 131 3.36 -8.30 17.19
N ASN A 132 3.86 -9.54 17.13
CA ASN A 132 5.17 -9.80 16.55
C ASN A 132 5.14 -9.67 15.02
N GLY A 133 6.29 -9.76 14.37
CA GLY A 133 6.41 -9.59 12.92
C GLY A 133 5.60 -10.60 12.12
N THR A 134 5.48 -11.85 12.60
CA THR A 134 4.70 -12.87 11.92
C THR A 134 3.21 -12.56 12.00
N GLU A 135 2.72 -12.12 13.15
CA GLU A 135 1.32 -11.73 13.36
C GLU A 135 0.97 -10.45 12.58
N ALA A 136 1.85 -9.45 12.61
CA ALA A 136 1.71 -8.24 11.81
C ALA A 136 1.61 -8.55 10.32
N LEU A 137 2.47 -9.44 9.80
CA LEU A 137 2.43 -9.86 8.41
C LEU A 137 1.15 -10.65 8.08
N ARG A 138 0.71 -11.54 8.97
CA ARG A 138 -0.56 -12.29 8.84
C ARG A 138 -1.74 -11.32 8.70
N ILE A 139 -1.83 -10.31 9.55
CA ILE A 139 -2.88 -9.29 9.52
C ILE A 139 -2.79 -8.42 8.25
N ALA A 140 -1.59 -7.98 7.85
CA ALA A 140 -1.39 -7.19 6.64
C ALA A 140 -1.76 -7.94 5.33
N ARG A 141 -1.73 -9.28 5.35
CA ARG A 141 -1.98 -10.14 4.18
C ARG A 141 -3.38 -10.71 4.08
N SER A 142 -4.13 -10.76 5.17
CA SER A 142 -5.47 -11.36 5.17
C SER A 142 -6.42 -10.60 4.21
N ARG A 143 -7.31 -11.33 3.54
CA ARG A 143 -8.20 -10.83 2.47
C ARG A 143 -9.63 -11.34 2.53
N HIS A 144 -9.93 -12.47 3.16
CA HIS A 144 -11.28 -13.04 3.13
C HIS A 144 -12.09 -12.65 4.36
N THR A 145 -13.42 -12.48 4.17
CA THR A 145 -14.44 -11.77 4.99
C THR A 145 -14.38 -10.25 4.97
N THR A 146 -13.29 -9.67 4.50
CA THR A 146 -13.08 -8.23 4.37
C THR A 146 -12.77 -7.87 2.91
N SER A 147 -12.95 -6.62 2.49
CA SER A 147 -12.68 -6.20 1.10
C SER A 147 -11.20 -5.86 0.90
N ASP A 148 -10.72 -5.72 -0.36
CA ASP A 148 -9.35 -5.24 -0.61
C ASP A 148 -9.11 -3.83 0.00
N TYR A 149 -10.18 -3.05 0.19
CA TYR A 149 -10.19 -1.81 0.96
C TYR A 149 -9.79 -2.06 2.43
N SER A 150 -10.46 -3.00 3.11
CA SER A 150 -10.18 -3.33 4.51
C SER A 150 -8.77 -3.90 4.71
N ARG A 151 -8.18 -4.55 3.70
CA ARG A 151 -6.77 -4.95 3.74
C ARG A 151 -5.86 -3.73 3.71
N ALA A 152 -6.11 -2.78 2.81
CA ALA A 152 -5.31 -1.56 2.71
C ALA A 152 -5.39 -0.72 3.99
N GLU A 153 -6.56 -0.64 4.61
CA GLU A 153 -6.76 0.02 5.91
C GLU A 153 -5.94 -0.64 7.03
N ARG A 154 -5.92 -1.98 7.10
CA ARG A 154 -5.08 -2.69 8.08
C ARG A 154 -3.59 -2.46 7.88
N GLN A 155 -3.13 -2.34 6.63
CA GLN A 155 -1.73 -2.00 6.34
C GLN A 155 -1.39 -0.61 6.88
N GLN A 156 -2.28 0.36 6.69
CA GLN A 156 -2.14 1.70 7.28
C GLN A 156 -2.18 1.69 8.81
N LEU A 157 -3.05 0.87 9.41
CA LEU A 157 -3.12 0.67 10.87
C LEU A 157 -1.80 0.10 11.43
N ILE A 158 -1.17 -0.85 10.73
CA ILE A 158 0.12 -1.39 11.16
C ILE A 158 1.23 -0.33 11.02
N LEU A 159 1.22 0.48 9.94
CA LEU A 159 2.15 1.60 9.81
C LEU A 159 1.98 2.64 10.93
N GLU A 160 0.75 2.89 11.37
CA GLU A 160 0.47 3.71 12.56
C GLU A 160 1.12 3.11 13.82
N GLY A 161 0.97 1.79 14.03
CA GLY A 161 1.60 1.08 15.14
C GLY A 161 3.13 1.17 15.10
N ILE A 162 3.74 1.01 13.93
CA ILE A 162 5.18 1.18 13.70
C ILE A 162 5.61 2.60 14.06
N LYS A 163 4.88 3.64 13.60
CA LYS A 163 5.17 5.03 13.93
C LYS A 163 5.13 5.26 15.44
N LYS A 164 4.07 4.81 16.11
CA LYS A 164 3.92 4.94 17.58
C LYS A 164 5.09 4.26 18.32
N LYS A 165 5.44 3.05 17.90
CA LYS A 165 6.57 2.30 18.47
C LYS A 165 7.90 3.04 18.27
N ALA A 166 8.18 3.53 17.07
CA ALA A 166 9.39 4.30 16.76
C ALA A 166 9.48 5.60 17.57
N MET A 167 8.36 6.29 17.79
CA MET A 167 8.31 7.48 18.64
C MET A 167 8.51 7.14 20.13
N GLY A 168 8.05 5.98 20.58
CA GLY A 168 8.22 5.50 21.95
C GLY A 168 9.67 5.15 22.32
N LEU A 169 10.51 4.80 21.34
CA LEU A 169 11.95 4.54 21.56
C LEU A 169 12.70 5.82 22.00
N GLY A 170 12.20 7.00 21.63
CA GLY A 170 12.64 8.30 22.15
C GLY A 170 14.12 8.65 21.91
N ILE A 171 14.54 9.79 22.47
CA ILE A 171 15.92 10.33 22.37
C ILE A 171 16.86 9.69 23.42
N GLY A 172 16.29 9.02 24.43
CA GLY A 172 17.05 8.41 25.53
C GLY A 172 17.93 7.24 25.09
N ASP A 173 17.66 6.68 23.91
CA ASP A 173 18.42 5.59 23.32
C ASP A 173 18.75 5.87 21.84
N ALA A 174 19.48 6.97 21.63
CA ALA A 174 19.88 7.43 20.30
C ALA A 174 20.66 6.35 19.51
N ASP A 175 21.48 5.55 20.19
CA ASP A 175 22.24 4.47 19.54
C ASP A 175 21.30 3.37 19.01
N THR A 176 20.29 2.98 19.77
CA THR A 176 19.26 2.02 19.29
C THR A 176 18.44 2.62 18.16
N LEU A 177 18.05 3.89 18.23
CA LEU A 177 17.32 4.56 17.15
C LEU A 177 18.15 4.60 15.85
N LEU A 178 19.43 4.98 15.93
CA LEU A 178 20.34 5.01 14.79
C LEU A 178 20.55 3.61 14.22
N SER A 179 20.79 2.61 15.07
CA SER A 179 20.93 1.21 14.66
C SER A 179 19.68 0.69 13.94
N LEU A 180 18.49 1.02 14.45
CA LEU A 180 17.22 0.67 13.83
C LEU A 180 17.06 1.34 12.46
N ILE A 181 17.30 2.65 12.36
CA ILE A 181 17.21 3.38 11.10
C ILE A 181 18.16 2.77 10.06
N SER A 182 19.43 2.56 10.42
CA SER A 182 20.42 1.97 9.52
C SER A 182 20.00 0.56 9.08
N THR A 183 19.55 -0.28 10.00
CA THR A 183 19.11 -1.65 9.68
C THR A 183 17.92 -1.65 8.72
N VAL A 184 16.95 -0.75 8.93
CA VAL A 184 15.78 -0.61 8.05
C VAL A 184 16.22 -0.15 6.66
N LEU A 185 17.05 0.89 6.56
CA LEU A 185 17.51 1.41 5.26
C LEU A 185 18.36 0.38 4.50
N GLU A 186 19.25 -0.35 5.19
CA GLU A 186 20.07 -1.40 4.58
C GLU A 186 19.25 -2.61 4.10
N SER A 187 18.11 -2.87 4.74
CA SER A 187 17.23 -4.00 4.40
C SER A 187 16.16 -3.63 3.36
N THR A 188 16.08 -2.37 2.94
CA THR A 188 15.05 -1.86 2.02
C THR A 188 15.65 -1.28 0.77
N GLU A 189 14.87 -1.26 -0.31
CA GLU A 189 15.25 -0.51 -1.51
C GLU A 189 14.63 0.89 -1.39
N THR A 190 15.47 1.91 -1.26
CA THR A 190 15.04 3.29 -1.00
C THR A 190 16.08 4.29 -1.53
N ASP A 191 15.63 5.49 -1.82
CA ASP A 191 16.47 6.67 -2.13
C ASP A 191 16.64 7.60 -0.91
N ILE A 192 16.19 7.17 0.27
CA ILE A 192 16.36 7.88 1.55
C ILE A 192 17.69 7.47 2.17
N ASP A 193 18.57 8.44 2.42
CA ASP A 193 19.80 8.20 3.18
C ASP A 193 19.56 8.31 4.71
N THR A 194 20.58 7.91 5.48
CA THR A 194 20.51 7.91 6.95
C THR A 194 20.24 9.31 7.53
N ASP A 195 20.85 10.36 6.96
CA ASP A 195 20.70 11.73 7.44
C ASP A 195 19.28 12.24 7.18
N ASP A 196 18.74 11.94 6.00
CA ASP A 196 17.37 12.22 5.60
C ASP A 196 16.37 11.48 6.50
N ALA A 197 16.58 10.19 6.77
CA ALA A 197 15.72 9.42 7.67
C ALA A 197 15.70 9.98 9.10
N ILE A 198 16.86 10.33 9.65
CA ILE A 198 16.97 10.99 10.96
C ILE A 198 16.25 12.34 10.95
N ARG A 199 16.45 13.14 9.90
CA ARG A 199 15.78 14.43 9.74
C ARG A 199 14.27 14.26 9.68
N TYR A 200 13.77 13.28 8.94
CA TYR A 200 12.34 13.00 8.83
C TYR A 200 11.75 12.55 10.17
N TYR A 201 12.43 11.66 10.88
CA TYR A 201 12.03 11.26 12.23
C TYR A 201 11.86 12.47 13.14
N PHE A 202 12.88 13.31 13.28
CA PHE A 202 12.81 14.44 14.21
C PHE A 202 11.83 15.53 13.77
N ARG A 203 11.70 15.79 12.47
CA ARG A 203 10.83 16.83 11.92
C ARG A 203 9.35 16.46 11.98
N TYR A 204 9.02 15.20 11.67
CA TYR A 204 7.65 14.77 11.43
C TYR A 204 7.07 13.87 12.53
N GLN A 205 7.85 13.47 13.54
CA GLN A 205 7.36 12.64 14.67
C GLN A 205 6.05 13.15 15.27
N ASN A 206 5.89 14.46 15.47
CA ASN A 206 4.73 15.05 16.14
C ASN A 206 3.62 15.49 15.18
N PHE A 207 3.54 14.91 13.99
CA PHE A 207 2.48 15.19 13.02
C PHE A 207 1.33 14.22 13.23
N GLU A 208 0.10 14.68 13.02
CA GLU A 208 -1.09 13.83 13.08
C GLU A 208 -1.12 12.87 11.88
N LEU A 209 -1.57 11.64 12.08
CA LEU A 209 -1.61 10.63 11.02
C LEU A 209 -3.05 10.45 10.54
N ASN A 210 -3.32 10.85 9.31
CA ASN A 210 -4.61 10.70 8.64
C ASN A 210 -4.58 9.41 7.79
N ARG A 211 -5.35 8.42 8.23
CA ARG A 211 -5.49 7.09 7.60
C ARG A 211 -6.93 6.83 7.15
N GLY A 212 -7.12 5.78 6.37
CA GLY A 212 -8.42 5.30 5.88
C GLY A 212 -8.67 5.61 4.39
N TYR A 213 -7.80 6.39 3.74
CA TYR A 213 -7.97 6.70 2.32
C TYR A 213 -7.47 5.56 1.44
N VAL A 214 -8.34 5.05 0.58
CA VAL A 214 -8.04 3.95 -0.34
C VAL A 214 -8.77 4.20 -1.66
N LEU A 215 -8.06 4.16 -2.80
CA LEU A 215 -8.73 4.16 -4.10
C LEU A 215 -9.48 2.83 -4.28
N SER A 216 -10.78 2.89 -4.57
CA SER A 216 -11.63 1.70 -4.65
C SER A 216 -12.84 1.92 -5.55
N SER A 217 -13.61 0.84 -5.77
CA SER A 217 -14.88 0.94 -6.50
C SER A 217 -15.98 1.69 -5.74
N ALA A 218 -15.76 2.03 -4.47
CA ALA A 218 -16.69 2.81 -3.67
C ALA A 218 -16.51 4.33 -3.87
N ASN A 219 -15.43 4.79 -4.51
CA ASN A 219 -15.16 6.20 -4.73
C ASN A 219 -14.89 6.55 -6.20
N VAL A 220 -13.72 6.20 -6.74
CA VAL A 220 -13.22 6.74 -8.01
C VAL A 220 -12.83 5.68 -9.03
N LEU A 221 -13.03 4.40 -8.73
CA LEU A 221 -12.70 3.29 -9.62
C LEU A 221 -13.94 2.51 -10.07
N ASP A 222 -13.82 1.85 -11.22
CA ASP A 222 -14.74 0.83 -11.71
C ASP A 222 -14.02 -0.51 -11.77
N ALA A 223 -14.69 -1.59 -11.39
CA ALA A 223 -14.21 -2.96 -11.63
C ALA A 223 -14.51 -3.35 -13.08
N VAL A 224 -13.45 -3.53 -13.87
CA VAL A 224 -13.58 -3.81 -15.31
C VAL A 224 -12.74 -5.04 -15.68
N PRO A 225 -13.33 -6.08 -16.28
CA PRO A 225 -12.54 -7.18 -16.83
C PRO A 225 -11.82 -6.73 -18.09
N VAL A 226 -10.51 -6.98 -18.17
CA VAL A 226 -9.69 -6.65 -19.34
C VAL A 226 -9.17 -7.93 -19.98
N ALA A 227 -9.44 -8.09 -21.28
CA ALA A 227 -8.92 -9.20 -22.07
C ALA A 227 -7.39 -9.10 -22.18
N VAL A 228 -6.70 -10.20 -21.88
CA VAL A 228 -5.24 -10.31 -21.97
C VAL A 228 -4.84 -11.57 -22.73
N ALA A 229 -3.69 -11.50 -23.42
CA ALA A 229 -3.16 -12.60 -24.22
C ALA A 229 -2.44 -13.68 -23.38
N TYR A 230 -2.36 -13.52 -22.05
CA TYR A 230 -1.69 -14.44 -21.14
C TYR A 230 -2.66 -14.98 -20.07
N ILE A 231 -2.49 -16.25 -19.71
CA ILE A 231 -3.43 -17.02 -18.88
C ILE A 231 -3.28 -16.62 -17.42
N THR A 232 -4.17 -15.78 -16.89
CA THR A 232 -4.14 -15.40 -15.46
C THR A 232 -5.48 -15.42 -14.73
N SER A 233 -6.63 -15.45 -15.41
CA SER A 233 -7.95 -15.72 -14.77
C SER A 233 -9.06 -15.95 -15.81
N HIS A 234 -10.24 -16.36 -15.32
CA HIS A 234 -11.42 -16.91 -16.00
C HIS A 234 -11.63 -16.51 -17.48
N PRO A 235 -12.05 -17.46 -18.34
CA PRO A 235 -12.35 -17.16 -19.73
C PRO A 235 -13.52 -16.18 -19.83
N ILE A 236 -13.34 -15.12 -20.61
CA ILE A 236 -14.39 -14.21 -21.05
C ILE A 236 -14.63 -14.37 -22.54
N LYS A 237 -15.83 -14.00 -22.96
CA LYS A 237 -16.18 -13.96 -24.37
C LYS A 237 -15.99 -12.55 -24.90
N THR A 238 -15.05 -12.36 -25.82
CA THR A 238 -14.81 -11.08 -26.51
C THR A 238 -15.30 -11.18 -27.94
N CYS A 239 -16.13 -10.23 -28.38
CA CYS A 239 -16.70 -10.20 -29.73
C CYS A 239 -16.15 -9.00 -30.50
N LEU A 240 -15.80 -9.19 -31.78
CA LEU A 240 -15.45 -8.06 -32.65
C LEU A 240 -16.66 -7.15 -32.95
N ASP A 241 -17.86 -7.72 -32.87
CA ASP A 241 -19.15 -7.05 -33.00
C ASP A 241 -20.13 -7.71 -32.00
N GLU A 242 -20.58 -6.96 -31.00
CA GLU A 242 -21.46 -7.47 -29.93
C GLU A 242 -22.81 -7.98 -30.48
N THR A 243 -23.20 -7.57 -31.70
CA THR A 243 -24.44 -8.02 -32.35
C THR A 243 -24.27 -9.32 -33.14
N LYS A 244 -23.03 -9.82 -33.28
CA LYS A 244 -22.68 -11.01 -34.08
C LYS A 244 -21.97 -12.08 -33.24
N PRO A 245 -22.71 -13.03 -32.67
CA PRO A 245 -22.17 -14.08 -31.79
C PRO A 245 -21.06 -14.94 -32.42
N GLU A 246 -21.03 -15.05 -33.75
CA GLU A 246 -20.01 -15.78 -34.51
C GLU A 246 -18.64 -15.10 -34.52
N THR A 247 -18.58 -13.81 -34.15
CA THR A 247 -17.32 -13.06 -34.05
C THR A 247 -16.69 -13.14 -32.66
N CYS A 248 -17.31 -13.91 -31.75
CA CYS A 248 -16.88 -14.01 -30.37
C CYS A 248 -15.84 -15.12 -30.18
N THR A 249 -14.71 -14.78 -29.55
CA THR A 249 -13.65 -15.70 -29.18
C THR A 249 -13.50 -15.80 -27.66
N ASP A 250 -13.11 -16.97 -27.17
CA ASP A 250 -12.72 -17.13 -25.77
C ASP A 250 -11.35 -16.46 -25.55
N SER A 251 -11.34 -15.44 -24.70
CA SER A 251 -10.14 -14.74 -24.26
C SER A 251 -9.97 -14.93 -22.75
N PHE A 252 -8.74 -14.86 -22.25
CA PHE A 252 -8.53 -14.78 -20.81
C PHE A 252 -8.72 -13.34 -20.36
N ALA A 253 -9.42 -13.13 -19.24
CA ALA A 253 -9.52 -11.82 -18.62
C ALA A 253 -8.76 -11.79 -17.32
N ILE A 254 -8.26 -10.60 -17.01
CA ILE A 254 -7.90 -10.22 -15.66
C ILE A 254 -8.94 -9.28 -15.10
N ASP A 255 -9.31 -9.49 -13.85
CA ASP A 255 -10.05 -8.49 -13.08
C ASP A 255 -9.12 -7.31 -12.84
N THR A 256 -9.58 -6.12 -13.25
CA THR A 256 -8.83 -4.88 -13.08
C THR A 256 -9.68 -3.81 -12.46
N LEU A 257 -9.01 -2.80 -11.91
CA LEU A 257 -9.64 -1.55 -11.53
C LEU A 257 -9.21 -0.48 -12.53
N MET A 258 -10.16 0.31 -13.03
CA MET A 258 -9.89 1.47 -13.87
C MET A 258 -10.54 2.71 -13.25
N PRO A 259 -10.09 3.93 -13.56
CA PRO A 259 -10.80 5.13 -13.12
C PRO A 259 -12.26 5.09 -13.58
N ALA A 260 -13.18 5.57 -12.75
CA ALA A 260 -14.59 5.54 -13.07
C ALA A 260 -14.87 6.32 -14.37
N GLY A 261 -15.58 5.69 -15.30
CA GLY A 261 -15.80 6.25 -16.65
C GLY A 261 -14.52 6.48 -17.47
N GLY A 262 -13.39 5.88 -17.10
CA GLY A 262 -12.08 6.06 -17.73
C GLY A 262 -11.43 7.42 -17.45
N ASN A 263 -11.95 8.20 -16.50
CA ASN A 263 -11.49 9.56 -16.22
C ASN A 263 -10.37 9.58 -15.17
N TRP A 264 -9.11 9.67 -15.61
CA TRP A 264 -7.95 9.83 -14.72
C TRP A 264 -7.96 11.14 -13.92
N GLY A 265 -8.67 12.17 -14.40
CA GLY A 265 -8.85 13.42 -13.65
C GLY A 265 -9.61 13.20 -12.34
N LEU A 266 -10.57 12.26 -12.32
CA LEU A 266 -11.35 11.95 -11.13
C LEU A 266 -10.47 11.46 -9.96
N ILE A 267 -9.47 10.62 -10.27
CA ILE A 267 -8.52 10.17 -9.24
C ILE A 267 -7.75 11.35 -8.68
N ARG A 268 -7.25 12.25 -9.54
CA ARG A 268 -6.46 13.41 -9.12
C ARG A 268 -7.27 14.41 -8.31
N ASP A 269 -8.50 14.66 -8.73
CA ASP A 269 -9.43 15.53 -8.01
C ASP A 269 -9.71 14.95 -6.61
N TYR A 270 -9.87 13.63 -6.50
CA TYR A 270 -10.03 12.94 -5.22
C TYR A 270 -8.77 12.99 -4.35
N VAL A 271 -7.57 12.81 -4.94
CA VAL A 271 -6.31 13.00 -4.19
C VAL A 271 -6.22 14.44 -3.68
N ALA A 272 -6.52 15.44 -4.51
CA ALA A 272 -6.48 16.84 -4.13
C ALA A 272 -7.46 17.17 -2.98
N GLN A 273 -8.69 16.64 -3.03
CA GLN A 273 -9.68 16.79 -1.95
C GLN A 273 -9.16 16.21 -0.63
N ILE A 274 -8.62 14.98 -0.65
CA ILE A 274 -8.05 14.34 0.53
C ILE A 274 -6.90 15.17 1.12
N LEU A 275 -6.01 15.70 0.27
CA LEU A 275 -4.88 16.50 0.73
C LEU A 275 -5.28 17.90 1.21
N ALA A 276 -6.45 18.40 0.79
CA ALA A 276 -7.04 19.63 1.30
C ALA A 276 -7.83 19.43 2.60
N GLY A 277 -8.03 18.18 3.05
CA GLY A 277 -8.83 17.84 4.23
C GLY A 277 -10.34 17.89 4.00
N GLU A 278 -10.79 17.71 2.75
CA GLU A 278 -12.21 17.72 2.33
C GLU A 278 -12.83 16.32 2.26
#